data_AF-A0AAJ6NUG6-F1
#
_entry.id   AF-A0AAJ6NUG6-F1
#
_cell.length_a   1.000
_cell.length_b   1.000
_cell.length_c   1.000
_cell.angle_alpha   90.00
_cell.angle_beta   90.00
_cell.angle_gamma   90.00
#
_symmetry.space_group_name_H-M   'P 1'
#
loop_
_entity.id
_entity.type
_entity.pdbx_description
1 polymer ?
#
loop_
_entity_poly.entity_id
_entity_poly.type
_entity_poly.pdbx_seq_one_letter_code
_entity_poly.pdbx_strand_id
1 'polypeptide(L)'
;MNLVLTKYYYNNELFGITQEVRVYSQEKGAKGRIVLEDIINILLTDITYISKPTNASSDNNILVITKEKVEIAHIKPSIYEGLHLADVEQLCEFYHFCNDLADTEAYKNLGDWLNFQVCSLILKRLAHLGNLVNSFCFEEEYSARIAKLFADKEKVTIVEWLTKNYGLTVPWIITILIQKVKILILGGFQVNTEGIAKPHQNNINIYSLNSFKFIAQAIEWLFSGNDNWNWLQESLSNDLVKKAVDEEQQLIKSLREDGKSDNEIIKIIWMVTPTSHLVENKNYQYKILKAFLAMV
;
A
#
# COMPACT_ATOMS: atom_id res chain seq x y z
N MET A 1 -26.82 9.71 16.63
CA MET A 1 -25.80 8.64 16.70
C MET A 1 -24.56 9.20 16.05
N ASN A 2 -23.43 9.30 16.75
CA ASN A 2 -22.22 9.86 16.17
C ASN A 2 -21.67 8.87 15.14
N LEU A 3 -21.71 9.26 13.88
CA LEU A 3 -21.06 8.54 12.79
C LEU A 3 -19.66 9.14 12.63
N VAL A 4 -18.66 8.26 12.57
CA VAL A 4 -17.30 8.58 12.18
C VAL A 4 -17.23 8.39 10.66
N LEU A 5 -16.87 9.47 9.97
CA LEU A 5 -16.54 9.44 8.54
C LEU A 5 -15.06 9.09 8.40
N THR A 6 -14.78 8.03 7.66
CA THR A 6 -13.43 7.59 7.36
C THR A 6 -13.23 7.52 5.84
N LYS A 7 -12.02 7.86 5.40
CA LYS A 7 -11.66 7.98 3.99
C LYS A 7 -10.65 6.90 3.62
N TYR A 8 -10.94 6.18 2.54
CA TYR A 8 -10.07 5.19 1.91
C TYR A 8 -9.67 5.70 0.54
N TYR A 9 -8.41 5.50 0.15
CA TYR A 9 -7.91 5.98 -1.14
C TYR A 9 -7.70 4.81 -2.10
N TYR A 10 -8.41 4.86 -3.23
CA TYR A 10 -8.23 3.98 -4.37
C TYR A 10 -7.29 4.64 -5.38
N ASN A 11 -6.21 3.96 -5.74
CA ASN A 11 -5.32 4.41 -6.80
C ASN A 11 -5.77 3.76 -8.11
N ASN A 12 -6.34 4.57 -8.99
CA ASN A 12 -6.71 4.14 -10.33
C ASN A 12 -5.47 4.18 -11.22
N GLU A 13 -4.72 3.08 -11.25
CA GLU A 13 -3.44 2.98 -11.96
C GLU A 13 -3.57 3.25 -13.45
N LEU A 14 -4.72 2.92 -14.05
CA LEU A 14 -5.00 3.14 -15.47
C LEU A 14 -4.98 4.62 -15.85
N PHE A 15 -5.45 5.51 -14.95
CA PHE A 15 -5.50 6.96 -15.19
C PHE A 15 -4.49 7.75 -14.36
N GLY A 16 -3.71 7.08 -13.50
CA GLY A 16 -2.75 7.73 -12.60
C GLY A 16 -3.41 8.70 -11.61
N ILE A 17 -4.66 8.45 -11.22
CA ILE A 17 -5.39 9.31 -10.26
C ILE A 17 -5.70 8.57 -8.96
N THR A 18 -5.72 9.31 -7.86
CA THR A 18 -6.17 8.81 -6.56
C THR A 18 -7.56 9.34 -6.26
N GLN A 19 -8.47 8.44 -5.91
CA GLN A 19 -9.88 8.73 -5.65
C GLN A 19 -10.26 8.26 -4.24
N GLU A 20 -11.20 8.97 -3.63
CA GLU A 20 -11.62 8.74 -2.25
C GLU A 20 -12.90 7.89 -2.22
N VAL A 21 -12.92 6.88 -1.35
CA VAL A 21 -14.11 6.13 -0.95
C VAL A 21 -14.37 6.38 0.52
N ARG A 22 -15.55 6.90 0.81
CA ARG A 22 -15.98 7.26 2.16
C ARG A 22 -16.76 6.13 2.81
N VAL A 23 -16.47 5.91 4.08
CA VAL A 23 -17.18 4.96 4.93
C VAL A 23 -17.67 5.67 6.18
N TYR A 24 -18.96 5.61 6.42
CA TYR A 24 -19.58 6.03 7.68
C TYR A 24 -19.70 4.83 8.61
N SER A 25 -19.20 4.95 9.83
CA SER A 25 -19.28 3.89 10.84
C SER A 25 -19.55 4.44 12.23
N GLN A 26 -19.92 3.62 13.19
CA GLN A 26 -19.96 4.03 14.61
C GLN A 26 -18.54 4.19 15.16
N GLU A 27 -18.37 4.89 16.29
CA GLU A 27 -17.05 5.15 16.92
C GLU A 27 -16.17 3.89 17.16
N LYS A 28 -16.76 2.70 17.26
CA LYS A 28 -16.05 1.41 17.39
C LYS A 28 -16.01 0.59 16.09
N GLY A 29 -16.22 1.22 14.94
CA GLY A 29 -16.26 0.60 13.62
C GLY A 29 -17.46 -0.31 13.35
N ALA A 30 -18.43 -0.37 14.25
CA ALA A 30 -19.66 -1.14 14.04
C ALA A 30 -20.55 -0.46 12.99
N LYS A 31 -21.32 -1.28 12.26
CA LYS A 31 -22.27 -0.85 11.22
C LYS A 31 -21.63 0.08 10.18
N GLY A 32 -20.44 -0.27 9.68
CA GLY A 32 -19.83 0.43 8.56
C GLY A 32 -20.75 0.44 7.33
N ARG A 33 -20.82 1.59 6.66
CA ARG A 33 -21.59 1.81 5.44
C ARG A 33 -20.78 2.62 4.45
N ILE A 34 -20.78 2.20 3.21
CA ILE A 34 -19.97 2.74 2.11
C ILE A 34 -20.84 3.69 1.29
N VAL A 35 -20.27 4.81 0.87
CA VAL A 35 -20.93 5.77 -0.03
C VAL A 35 -20.91 5.22 -1.47
N LEU A 36 -22.09 4.97 -2.04
CA LEU A 36 -22.21 4.38 -3.39
C LEU A 36 -21.82 5.35 -4.50
N GLU A 37 -22.03 6.65 -4.29
CA GLU A 37 -21.64 7.70 -5.22
C GLU A 37 -20.13 7.72 -5.49
N ASP A 38 -19.32 7.41 -4.48
CA ASP A 38 -17.86 7.34 -4.62
C ASP A 38 -17.45 6.20 -5.56
N ILE A 39 -18.19 5.09 -5.53
CA ILE A 39 -17.97 3.94 -6.43
C ILE A 39 -18.32 4.30 -7.86
N ILE A 40 -19.47 4.95 -8.08
CA ILE A 40 -19.89 5.43 -9.40
C ILE A 40 -18.90 6.46 -9.94
N ASN A 41 -18.45 7.38 -9.10
CA ASN A 41 -17.44 8.37 -9.49
C ASN A 41 -16.14 7.71 -9.97
N ILE A 42 -15.68 6.64 -9.29
CA ILE A 42 -14.50 5.89 -9.71
C ILE A 42 -14.75 5.20 -11.05
N LEU A 43 -15.87 4.51 -11.22
CA LEU A 43 -16.18 3.77 -12.44
C LEU A 43 -16.32 4.70 -13.67
N LEU A 44 -16.90 5.88 -13.50
CA LEU A 44 -17.10 6.87 -14.57
C LEU A 44 -15.85 7.72 -14.88
N THR A 45 -14.72 7.44 -14.23
CA THR A 45 -13.46 8.18 -14.42
C THR A 45 -13.02 8.19 -15.89
N ASP A 46 -13.28 7.10 -16.63
CA ASP A 46 -13.01 7.01 -18.07
C ASP A 46 -13.80 8.03 -18.92
N ILE A 47 -15.09 8.21 -18.60
CA ILE A 47 -16.03 9.03 -19.38
C ILE A 47 -15.66 10.53 -19.30
N THR A 48 -15.00 10.95 -18.22
CA THR A 48 -14.62 12.34 -17.97
C THR A 48 -13.22 12.72 -18.46
N TYR A 49 -12.35 11.75 -18.76
CA TYR A 49 -10.94 12.02 -19.10
C TYR A 49 -10.61 11.85 -20.59
N ILE A 50 -11.27 10.93 -21.31
CA ILE A 50 -11.02 10.68 -22.75
C ILE A 50 -11.83 11.65 -23.63
N SER A 51 -12.95 12.15 -23.12
CA SER A 51 -13.70 13.26 -23.73
C SER A 51 -13.12 14.57 -23.20
N LYS A 52 -12.66 15.48 -24.07
CA LYS A 52 -12.18 16.84 -23.72
C LYS A 52 -13.00 17.49 -22.59
N PRO A 53 -12.41 18.41 -21.78
CA PRO A 53 -13.05 19.02 -20.62
C PRO A 53 -14.17 19.97 -21.05
N THR A 54 -15.31 19.42 -21.46
CA THR A 54 -16.56 20.15 -21.54
C THR A 54 -17.35 19.76 -20.30
N ASN A 55 -17.08 20.54 -19.25
CA ASN A 55 -17.81 20.60 -17.99
C ASN A 55 -17.69 19.34 -17.13
N ALA A 56 -17.12 19.56 -15.94
CA ALA A 56 -17.31 18.76 -14.75
C ALA A 56 -18.65 18.00 -14.80
N SER A 57 -18.59 16.68 -14.65
CA SER A 57 -19.77 15.92 -14.24
C SER A 57 -20.24 16.54 -12.94
N SER A 58 -21.25 17.41 -13.01
CA SER A 58 -21.82 18.01 -11.81
C SER A 58 -22.29 16.88 -10.89
N ASP A 59 -22.16 17.05 -9.58
CA ASP A 59 -22.57 16.07 -8.56
C ASP A 59 -23.97 15.45 -8.84
N ASN A 60 -24.83 16.22 -9.51
CA ASN A 60 -26.14 15.78 -10.00
C ASN A 60 -26.11 14.54 -10.92
N ASN A 61 -25.13 14.40 -11.83
CA ASN A 61 -25.07 13.25 -12.73
C ASN A 61 -24.70 11.96 -11.99
N ILE A 62 -23.76 12.04 -11.05
CA ILE A 62 -23.35 10.89 -10.22
C ILE A 62 -24.53 10.44 -9.36
N LEU A 63 -25.25 11.38 -8.73
CA LEU A 63 -26.41 11.08 -7.91
C LEU A 63 -27.54 10.42 -8.70
N VAL A 64 -27.79 10.87 -9.94
CA VAL A 64 -28.81 10.27 -10.82
C VAL A 64 -28.42 8.84 -11.20
N ILE A 65 -27.20 8.63 -11.68
CA ILE A 65 -26.72 7.29 -12.08
C ILE A 65 -26.72 6.34 -10.86
N THR A 66 -26.31 6.83 -9.69
CA THR A 66 -26.32 6.04 -8.45
C THR A 66 -27.74 5.59 -8.11
N LYS A 67 -28.73 6.49 -8.21
CA LYS A 67 -30.15 6.13 -7.97
C LYS A 67 -30.65 5.08 -8.96
N GLU A 68 -30.36 5.26 -10.25
CA GLU A 68 -30.75 4.29 -11.28
C GLU A 68 -30.17 2.90 -10.99
N LYS A 69 -28.88 2.83 -10.64
CA LYS A 69 -28.21 1.57 -10.28
C LYS A 69 -28.75 0.95 -8.99
N VAL A 70 -29.07 1.76 -7.98
CA VAL A 70 -29.75 1.32 -6.74
C VAL A 70 -31.11 0.68 -7.04
N GLU A 71 -31.90 1.31 -7.92
CA GLU A 71 -33.21 0.81 -8.32
C GLU A 71 -33.12 -0.53 -9.06
N ILE A 72 -32.18 -0.64 -10.01
CA ILE A 72 -31.91 -1.88 -10.78
C ILE A 72 -31.42 -3.00 -9.87
N ALA A 73 -30.52 -2.69 -8.94
CA ALA A 73 -29.99 -3.67 -7.99
C ALA A 73 -31.01 -4.08 -6.92
N HIS A 74 -32.17 -3.40 -6.86
CA HIS A 74 -33.20 -3.61 -5.84
C HIS A 74 -32.70 -3.51 -4.39
N ILE A 75 -31.61 -2.76 -4.19
CA ILE A 75 -31.06 -2.53 -2.86
C ILE A 75 -31.79 -1.39 -2.15
N LYS A 76 -31.83 -1.45 -0.81
CA LYS A 76 -32.39 -0.41 0.05
C LYS A 76 -31.28 0.25 0.87
N PRO A 77 -30.47 1.15 0.27
CA PRO A 77 -29.45 1.86 1.01
C PRO A 77 -30.09 2.82 2.01
N SER A 78 -29.38 3.09 3.11
CA SER A 78 -29.73 4.21 4.00
C SER A 78 -29.31 5.53 3.35
N ILE A 79 -30.09 6.60 3.54
CA ILE A 79 -29.74 7.93 3.03
C ILE A 79 -29.20 8.78 4.17
N TYR A 80 -28.03 9.39 3.98
CA TYR A 80 -27.42 10.31 4.94
C TYR A 80 -26.76 11.48 4.20
N GLU A 81 -27.10 12.72 4.58
CA GLU A 81 -26.59 13.94 3.93
C GLU A 81 -26.74 13.93 2.39
N GLY A 82 -27.81 13.29 1.89
CA GLY A 82 -28.09 13.18 0.46
C GLY A 82 -27.30 12.07 -0.27
N LEU A 83 -26.48 11.29 0.44
CA LEU A 83 -25.70 10.17 -0.10
C LEU A 83 -26.36 8.82 0.18
N HIS A 84 -26.17 7.87 -0.73
CA HIS A 84 -26.61 6.49 -0.57
C HIS A 84 -25.54 5.67 0.14
N LEU A 85 -25.89 5.17 1.33
CA LEU A 85 -25.03 4.39 2.19
C LEU A 85 -25.44 2.92 2.18
N ALA A 86 -24.54 2.05 1.73
CA ALA A 86 -24.74 0.60 1.62
C ALA A 86 -23.85 -0.16 2.62
N ASP A 87 -24.33 -1.29 3.13
CA ASP A 87 -23.43 -2.25 3.78
C ASP A 87 -22.67 -3.12 2.78
N VAL A 88 -21.87 -4.06 3.28
CA VAL A 88 -20.99 -4.89 2.44
C VAL A 88 -21.79 -5.75 1.46
N GLU A 89 -22.90 -6.34 1.91
CA GLU A 89 -23.75 -7.18 1.06
C GLU A 89 -24.39 -6.34 -0.05
N GLN A 90 -24.98 -5.20 0.34
CA GLN A 90 -25.57 -4.25 -0.59
C GLN A 90 -24.55 -3.66 -1.58
N LEU A 91 -23.31 -3.38 -1.14
CA LEU A 91 -22.24 -2.92 -2.04
C LEU A 91 -21.90 -3.99 -3.07
N CYS A 92 -21.76 -5.27 -2.66
CA CYS A 92 -21.43 -6.35 -3.58
C CYS A 92 -22.49 -6.49 -4.67
N GLU A 93 -23.77 -6.45 -4.28
CA GLU A 93 -24.89 -6.44 -5.22
C GLU A 93 -24.80 -5.24 -6.16
N PHE A 94 -24.71 -4.02 -5.61
CA PHE A 94 -24.60 -2.79 -6.38
C PHE A 94 -23.45 -2.82 -7.39
N TYR A 95 -22.26 -3.20 -6.96
CA TYR A 95 -21.06 -3.24 -7.79
C TYR A 95 -21.24 -4.18 -8.98
N HIS A 96 -21.84 -5.37 -8.80
CA HIS A 96 -22.14 -6.30 -9.90
C HIS A 96 -23.05 -5.71 -10.98
N PHE A 97 -23.99 -4.85 -10.59
CA PHE A 97 -24.88 -4.16 -11.55
C PHE A 97 -24.25 -2.93 -12.23
N CYS A 98 -23.03 -2.57 -11.86
CA CYS A 98 -22.27 -1.47 -12.45
C CYS A 98 -21.22 -1.94 -13.48
N ASN A 99 -21.25 -3.21 -13.91
CA ASN A 99 -20.28 -3.79 -14.83
C ASN A 99 -20.23 -3.11 -16.22
N ASP A 100 -21.28 -2.42 -16.60
CA ASP A 100 -21.44 -1.65 -17.83
C ASP A 100 -20.83 -0.24 -17.76
N LEU A 101 -20.40 0.21 -16.57
CA LEU A 101 -19.91 1.57 -16.35
C LEU A 101 -18.39 1.72 -16.52
N ALA A 102 -17.61 0.65 -16.69
CA ALA A 102 -16.14 0.72 -16.72
C ALA A 102 -15.47 -0.29 -17.67
N ASP A 103 -14.20 -0.05 -18.02
CA ASP A 103 -13.35 -1.02 -18.70
C ASP A 103 -13.05 -2.23 -17.80
N THR A 104 -13.03 -3.43 -18.37
CA THR A 104 -13.05 -4.71 -17.65
C THR A 104 -11.89 -4.91 -16.66
N GLU A 105 -10.70 -4.38 -16.96
CA GLU A 105 -9.54 -4.47 -16.06
C GLU A 105 -9.64 -3.48 -14.88
N ALA A 106 -10.03 -2.23 -15.15
CA ALA A 106 -10.24 -1.22 -14.11
C ALA A 106 -11.39 -1.61 -13.17
N TYR A 107 -12.46 -2.16 -13.72
CA TYR A 107 -13.57 -2.73 -12.95
C TYR A 107 -13.03 -3.80 -12.00
N LYS A 108 -12.33 -4.82 -12.51
CA LYS A 108 -11.78 -5.91 -11.69
C LYS A 108 -10.85 -5.41 -10.58
N ASN A 109 -9.94 -4.50 -10.89
CA ASN A 109 -8.99 -3.95 -9.92
C ASN A 109 -9.71 -3.19 -8.78
N LEU A 110 -10.77 -2.45 -9.10
CA LEU A 110 -11.62 -1.83 -8.09
C LEU A 110 -12.34 -2.88 -7.23
N GLY A 111 -12.87 -3.93 -7.83
CA GLY A 111 -13.56 -5.02 -7.12
C GLY A 111 -12.65 -5.74 -6.13
N ASP A 112 -11.44 -6.08 -6.57
CA ASP A 112 -10.41 -6.69 -5.72
C ASP A 112 -10.04 -5.73 -4.58
N TRP A 113 -9.82 -4.45 -4.88
CA TRP A 113 -9.52 -3.44 -3.85
C TRP A 113 -10.66 -3.27 -2.84
N LEU A 114 -11.92 -3.17 -3.30
CA LEU A 114 -13.09 -3.07 -2.42
C LEU A 114 -13.21 -4.28 -1.51
N ASN A 115 -13.10 -5.48 -2.06
CA ASN A 115 -13.24 -6.72 -1.32
C ASN A 115 -12.12 -6.89 -0.28
N PHE A 116 -10.86 -6.78 -0.74
CA PHE A 116 -9.70 -7.04 0.09
C PHE A 116 -9.34 -5.89 1.02
N GLN A 117 -9.77 -4.66 0.75
CA GLN A 117 -9.57 -3.53 1.66
C GLN A 117 -10.88 -3.16 2.34
N VAL A 118 -11.75 -2.39 1.68
CA VAL A 118 -12.87 -1.72 2.34
C VAL A 118 -13.84 -2.70 3.04
N CYS A 119 -14.30 -3.75 2.34
CA CYS A 119 -15.28 -4.70 2.85
C CYS A 119 -14.74 -5.52 4.02
N SER A 120 -13.53 -6.07 3.90
CA SER A 120 -12.88 -6.82 4.97
C SER A 120 -12.75 -6.00 6.26
N LEU A 121 -12.42 -4.71 6.14
CA LEU A 121 -12.28 -3.81 7.28
C LEU A 121 -13.61 -3.50 7.96
N ILE A 122 -14.69 -3.36 7.19
CA ILE A 122 -16.04 -3.18 7.73
C ILE A 122 -16.50 -4.44 8.47
N LEU A 123 -16.30 -5.63 7.88
CA LEU A 123 -16.68 -6.90 8.49
C LEU A 123 -15.93 -7.15 9.82
N LYS A 124 -14.64 -6.78 9.88
CA LYS A 124 -13.82 -6.85 11.09
C LYS A 124 -14.11 -5.74 12.12
N ARG A 125 -15.02 -4.80 11.83
CA ARG A 125 -15.34 -3.60 12.63
C ARG A 125 -14.15 -2.66 12.85
N LEU A 126 -13.23 -2.63 11.88
CA LEU A 126 -12.04 -1.80 11.94
C LEU A 126 -12.14 -0.59 11.01
N ALA A 127 -13.22 -0.44 10.25
CA ALA A 127 -13.36 0.63 9.25
C ALA A 127 -13.12 2.06 9.78
N HIS A 128 -13.41 2.32 11.05
CA HIS A 128 -13.18 3.61 11.70
C HIS A 128 -11.70 4.04 11.77
N LEU A 129 -10.76 3.08 11.66
CA LEU A 129 -9.32 3.32 11.73
C LEU A 129 -8.69 3.68 10.36
N GLY A 130 -9.48 3.62 9.26
CA GLY A 130 -9.09 4.13 7.94
C GLY A 130 -7.86 3.45 7.34
N ASN A 131 -6.96 4.28 6.78
CA ASN A 131 -5.73 3.81 6.13
C ASN A 131 -4.78 3.03 7.08
N LEU A 132 -4.93 3.17 8.41
CA LEU A 132 -4.14 2.39 9.37
C LEU A 132 -4.48 0.89 9.32
N VAL A 133 -5.63 0.51 8.74
CA VAL A 133 -6.08 -0.89 8.74
C VAL A 133 -5.79 -1.63 7.45
N ASN A 134 -5.37 -0.94 6.38
CA ASN A 134 -4.96 -1.63 5.15
C ASN A 134 -3.91 -2.72 5.45
N SER A 135 -3.11 -2.51 6.50
CA SER A 135 -2.15 -3.45 7.04
C SER A 135 -2.69 -4.73 7.72
N PHE A 136 -3.99 -4.83 8.03
CA PHE A 136 -4.58 -5.99 8.75
C PHE A 136 -5.08 -7.10 7.82
N CYS A 137 -5.36 -6.83 6.54
CA CYS A 137 -5.78 -7.89 5.61
C CYS A 137 -4.68 -8.90 5.29
N PHE A 138 -3.43 -8.57 5.62
CA PHE A 138 -2.28 -9.46 5.52
C PHE A 138 -1.89 -10.10 6.85
N GLU A 139 -2.66 -9.88 7.93
CA GLU A 139 -2.25 -10.29 9.28
C GLU A 139 -2.06 -11.81 9.41
N GLU A 140 -2.93 -12.62 8.82
CA GLU A 140 -2.87 -14.09 8.96
C GLU A 140 -1.69 -14.69 8.20
N GLU A 141 -1.52 -14.32 6.93
CA GLU A 141 -0.37 -14.75 6.11
C GLU A 141 0.96 -14.22 6.68
N TYR A 142 0.99 -12.95 7.10
CA TYR A 142 2.15 -12.34 7.74
C TYR A 142 2.48 -13.04 9.06
N SER A 143 1.50 -13.31 9.91
CA SER A 143 1.72 -13.97 11.21
C SER A 143 2.23 -15.39 11.02
N ALA A 144 1.68 -16.15 10.06
CA ALA A 144 2.16 -17.49 9.73
C ALA A 144 3.61 -17.47 9.22
N ARG A 145 3.95 -16.51 8.35
CA ARG A 145 5.31 -16.33 7.83
C ARG A 145 6.31 -15.94 8.92
N ILE A 146 5.95 -14.97 9.76
CA ILE A 146 6.80 -14.48 10.84
C ILE A 146 7.01 -15.54 11.92
N ALA A 147 5.97 -16.31 12.28
CA ALA A 147 6.10 -17.43 13.21
C ALA A 147 7.14 -18.45 12.74
N LYS A 148 7.27 -18.67 11.42
CA LYS A 148 8.30 -19.54 10.85
C LYS A 148 9.70 -18.90 10.85
N LEU A 149 9.82 -17.63 10.46
CA LEU A 149 11.11 -16.93 10.35
C LEU A 149 11.75 -16.58 11.70
N PHE A 150 10.93 -16.49 12.75
CA PHE A 150 11.31 -16.02 14.08
C PHE A 150 10.79 -16.94 15.19
N ALA A 151 10.73 -18.25 14.96
CA ALA A 151 10.16 -19.24 15.89
C ALA A 151 10.60 -19.09 17.36
N ASP A 152 11.84 -18.66 17.60
CA ASP A 152 12.42 -18.52 18.94
C ASP A 152 12.53 -17.07 19.44
N LYS A 153 11.90 -16.10 18.75
CA LYS A 153 12.06 -14.68 19.07
C LYS A 153 10.72 -13.97 19.13
N GLU A 154 10.46 -13.30 20.26
CA GLU A 154 9.33 -12.39 20.40
C GLU A 154 9.67 -10.95 19.93
N LYS A 155 10.96 -10.60 19.96
CA LYS A 155 11.46 -9.26 19.68
C LYS A 155 12.68 -9.28 18.77
N VAL A 156 12.75 -8.30 17.89
CA VAL A 156 13.80 -8.17 16.88
C VAL A 156 14.16 -6.70 16.66
N THR A 157 15.36 -6.47 16.11
CA THR A 157 15.72 -5.15 15.59
C THR A 157 15.10 -4.96 14.20
N ILE A 158 14.97 -3.70 13.76
CA ILE A 158 14.50 -3.40 12.39
C ILE A 158 15.44 -4.03 11.35
N VAL A 159 16.76 -3.99 11.58
CA VAL A 159 17.77 -4.62 10.72
C VAL A 159 17.49 -6.11 10.58
N GLU A 160 17.36 -6.83 11.70
CA GLU A 160 17.13 -8.27 11.68
C GLU A 160 15.82 -8.61 10.96
N TRP A 161 14.76 -7.83 11.21
CA TRP A 161 13.49 -7.99 10.53
C TRP A 161 13.62 -7.81 9.02
N LEU A 162 14.26 -6.73 8.56
CA LEU A 162 14.47 -6.44 7.15
C LEU A 162 15.31 -7.51 6.44
N THR A 163 16.40 -7.97 7.08
CA THR A 163 17.28 -8.99 6.51
C THR A 163 16.57 -10.35 6.40
N LYS A 164 15.86 -10.80 7.44
CA LYS A 164 15.20 -12.11 7.42
C LYS A 164 13.91 -12.12 6.60
N ASN A 165 13.13 -11.04 6.64
CA ASN A 165 11.82 -10.99 5.99
C ASN A 165 11.90 -10.60 4.51
N TYR A 166 12.98 -9.93 4.06
CA TYR A 166 13.13 -9.48 2.67
C TYR A 166 14.49 -9.83 2.03
N GLY A 167 15.39 -10.54 2.75
CA GLY A 167 16.67 -10.99 2.20
C GLY A 167 17.70 -9.87 1.96
N LEU A 168 17.54 -8.72 2.62
CA LEU A 168 18.36 -7.53 2.34
C LEU A 168 19.74 -7.63 2.98
N THR A 169 20.78 -7.37 2.17
CA THR A 169 22.18 -7.37 2.62
C THR A 169 22.96 -6.09 2.26
N VAL A 170 22.47 -5.28 1.31
CA VAL A 170 23.13 -4.03 0.92
C VAL A 170 22.97 -2.94 2.00
N PRO A 171 24.07 -2.38 2.57
CA PRO A 171 24.00 -1.50 3.73
C PRO A 171 23.19 -0.22 3.56
N TRP A 172 23.34 0.49 2.43
CA TRP A 172 22.60 1.73 2.20
C TRP A 172 21.11 1.47 1.99
N ILE A 173 20.74 0.37 1.33
CA ILE A 173 19.34 -0.07 1.17
C ILE A 173 18.72 -0.32 2.55
N ILE A 174 19.43 -1.07 3.40
CA ILE A 174 19.00 -1.34 4.78
C ILE A 174 18.83 -0.04 5.55
N THR A 175 19.76 0.90 5.43
CA THR A 175 19.73 2.19 6.13
C THR A 175 18.51 3.03 5.73
N ILE A 176 18.21 3.15 4.43
CA ILE A 176 17.03 3.86 3.93
C ILE A 176 15.74 3.22 4.48
N LEU A 177 15.63 1.90 4.39
CA LEU A 177 14.43 1.19 4.84
C LEU A 177 14.25 1.25 6.35
N ILE A 178 15.33 1.27 7.14
CA ILE A 178 15.24 1.52 8.58
C ILE A 178 14.58 2.87 8.86
N GLN A 179 14.94 3.92 8.13
CA GLN A 179 14.33 5.24 8.32
C GLN A 179 12.84 5.22 7.95
N LYS A 180 12.47 4.59 6.82
CA LYS A 180 11.06 4.42 6.43
C LYS A 180 10.26 3.65 7.49
N VAL A 181 10.80 2.54 7.98
CA VAL A 181 10.19 1.75 9.06
C VAL A 181 10.00 2.58 10.35
N LYS A 182 11.02 3.34 10.77
CA LYS A 182 10.92 4.20 11.96
C LYS A 182 9.82 5.25 11.80
N ILE A 183 9.74 5.92 10.66
CA ILE A 183 8.70 6.92 10.36
C ILE A 183 7.31 6.27 10.43
N LEU A 184 7.14 5.10 9.81
CA LEU A 184 5.87 4.39 9.82
C LEU A 184 5.46 4.00 11.25
N ILE A 185 6.36 3.42 12.03
CA ILE A 185 6.08 3.04 13.43
C ILE A 185 5.66 4.25 14.27
N LEU A 186 6.32 5.40 14.10
CA LEU A 186 6.00 6.65 14.82
C LEU A 186 4.69 7.31 14.34
N GLY A 187 4.34 7.15 13.07
CA GLY A 187 3.25 7.87 12.40
C GLY A 187 1.81 7.38 12.66
N GLY A 188 1.60 6.42 13.57
CA GLY A 188 0.24 5.99 13.94
C GLY A 188 0.15 4.54 14.44
N PHE A 189 1.09 3.68 14.06
CA PHE A 189 1.09 2.27 14.47
C PHE A 189 1.52 2.06 15.92
N GLN A 190 2.19 3.05 16.54
CA GLN A 190 2.50 3.05 17.96
C GLN A 190 1.24 2.97 18.85
N VAL A 191 0.08 3.45 18.38
CA VAL A 191 -1.19 3.42 19.13
C VAL A 191 -1.76 2.00 19.22
N ASN A 192 -1.49 1.15 18.23
CA ASN A 192 -2.03 -0.21 18.12
C ASN A 192 -1.03 -1.29 18.53
N THR A 193 0.18 -0.90 18.96
CA THR A 193 1.24 -1.83 19.34
C THR A 193 1.49 -1.68 20.82
N GLU A 194 1.22 -2.74 21.60
CA GLU A 194 1.27 -2.76 23.08
C GLU A 194 2.69 -2.59 23.67
N GLY A 195 3.63 -1.94 22.97
CA GLY A 195 5.02 -1.85 23.43
C GLY A 195 5.75 -0.62 22.92
N ILE A 196 6.09 0.27 23.86
CA ILE A 196 7.18 1.24 23.67
C ILE A 196 8.46 0.46 23.36
N ALA A 197 9.18 0.84 22.31
CA ALA A 197 10.46 0.24 21.94
C ALA A 197 11.38 0.23 23.16
N LYS A 198 11.91 -0.94 23.54
CA LYS A 198 12.85 -1.02 24.66
C LYS A 198 14.27 -0.79 24.11
N PRO A 199 15.08 0.08 24.72
CA PRO A 199 16.48 0.16 24.37
C PRO A 199 17.16 -1.17 24.68
N HIS A 200 17.88 -1.71 23.70
CA HIS A 200 18.76 -2.86 23.85
C HIS A 200 20.23 -2.39 23.79
N GLN A 201 21.16 -3.22 24.25
CA GLN A 201 22.61 -2.98 24.22
C GLN A 201 23.06 -2.13 23.02
N ASN A 202 23.89 -1.11 23.28
CA ASN A 202 24.34 -0.10 22.32
C ASN A 202 23.25 0.85 21.78
N ASN A 203 22.19 1.14 22.55
CA ASN A 203 21.08 2.04 22.17
C ASN A 203 20.34 1.62 20.89
N ILE A 204 20.36 0.33 20.55
CA ILE A 204 19.60 -0.20 19.41
C ILE A 204 18.20 -0.56 19.91
N ASN A 205 17.17 0.03 19.30
CA ASN A 205 15.79 -0.27 19.66
C ASN A 205 15.39 -1.68 19.20
N ILE A 206 14.78 -2.45 20.11
CA ILE A 206 14.09 -3.70 19.78
C ILE A 206 12.57 -3.51 19.81
N TYR A 207 11.90 -4.19 18.90
CA TYR A 207 10.46 -4.08 18.68
C TYR A 207 9.84 -5.47 18.78
N SER A 208 8.60 -5.53 19.27
CA SER A 208 7.81 -6.76 19.18
C SER A 208 7.57 -7.10 17.70
N LEU A 209 7.56 -8.38 17.35
CA LEU A 209 7.20 -8.80 16.00
C LEU A 209 5.80 -8.30 15.59
N ASN A 210 4.88 -8.21 16.56
CA ASN A 210 3.55 -7.63 16.34
C ASN A 210 3.60 -6.15 15.94
N SER A 211 4.68 -5.42 16.23
CA SER A 211 4.83 -4.03 15.79
C SER A 211 5.02 -3.90 14.29
N PHE A 212 5.61 -4.92 13.67
CA PHE A 212 5.90 -4.90 12.23
C PHE A 212 4.71 -5.33 11.39
N LYS A 213 3.72 -6.04 11.96
CA LYS A 213 2.53 -6.51 11.22
C LYS A 213 1.79 -5.38 10.52
N PHE A 214 1.72 -4.22 11.17
CA PHE A 214 1.00 -3.08 10.63
C PHE A 214 1.78 -2.23 9.62
N ILE A 215 3.07 -2.48 9.45
CA ILE A 215 3.91 -1.72 8.51
C ILE A 215 4.47 -2.61 7.39
N ALA A 216 4.39 -3.92 7.54
CA ALA A 216 4.94 -4.88 6.61
C ALA A 216 4.43 -4.66 5.19
N GLN A 217 3.13 -4.42 5.02
CA GLN A 217 2.54 -4.16 3.71
C GLN A 217 3.02 -2.83 3.12
N ALA A 218 3.07 -1.77 3.92
CA ALA A 218 3.58 -0.48 3.46
C ALA A 218 5.04 -0.58 2.99
N ILE A 219 5.84 -1.44 3.63
CA ILE A 219 7.20 -1.78 3.19
C ILE A 219 7.19 -2.66 1.94
N GLU A 220 6.32 -3.68 1.87
CA GLU A 220 6.15 -4.54 0.68
C GLU A 220 5.79 -3.71 -0.56
N TRP A 221 4.93 -2.70 -0.40
CA TRP A 221 4.54 -1.77 -1.46
C TRP A 221 5.70 -0.96 -2.02
N LEU A 222 6.73 -0.66 -1.23
CA LEU A 222 7.95 0.00 -1.74
C LEU A 222 8.67 -0.87 -2.77
N PHE A 223 8.52 -2.20 -2.71
CA PHE A 223 9.14 -3.14 -3.65
C PHE A 223 8.23 -3.55 -4.81
N SER A 224 6.91 -3.31 -4.69
CA SER A 224 5.92 -3.64 -5.71
C SER A 224 5.56 -2.47 -6.61
N GLY A 225 6.15 -1.29 -6.40
CA GLY A 225 5.87 -0.09 -7.19
C GLY A 225 5.95 -0.38 -8.68
N ASN A 226 4.80 -0.30 -9.36
CA ASN A 226 4.68 -0.23 -10.81
C ASN A 226 5.48 1.00 -11.28
N ASP A 227 6.75 0.76 -11.63
CA ASP A 227 7.75 1.67 -12.21
C ASP A 227 8.04 3.02 -11.51
N ASN A 228 7.30 3.40 -10.48
CA ASN A 228 7.50 4.67 -9.76
C ASN A 228 8.40 4.48 -8.54
N TRP A 229 9.69 4.75 -8.74
CA TRP A 229 10.74 4.70 -7.71
C TRP A 229 11.05 6.06 -7.08
N ASN A 230 10.11 7.02 -7.09
CA ASN A 230 10.30 8.36 -6.51
C ASN A 230 10.79 8.30 -5.04
N TRP A 231 10.24 7.37 -4.25
CA TRP A 231 10.65 7.20 -2.86
C TRP A 231 12.15 6.87 -2.73
N LEU A 232 12.70 6.12 -3.68
CA LEU A 232 14.11 5.72 -3.70
C LEU A 232 14.95 6.94 -4.09
N GLN A 233 14.56 7.65 -5.15
CA GLN A 233 15.23 8.87 -5.60
C GLN A 233 15.35 9.93 -4.49
N GLU A 234 14.24 10.20 -3.78
CA GLU A 234 14.22 11.09 -2.63
C GLU A 234 15.16 10.62 -1.51
N SER A 235 15.24 9.31 -1.29
CA SER A 235 16.02 8.73 -0.20
C SER A 235 17.52 8.66 -0.49
N LEU A 236 17.93 8.60 -1.76
CA LEU A 236 19.34 8.60 -2.17
C LEU A 236 20.04 9.93 -1.85
N SER A 237 19.27 11.02 -1.76
CA SER A 237 19.78 12.34 -1.37
C SER A 237 20.01 12.49 0.14
N ASN A 238 19.66 11.49 0.95
CA ASN A 238 19.79 11.54 2.40
C ASN A 238 21.25 11.49 2.85
N ASP A 239 21.68 12.44 3.67
CA ASP A 239 23.06 12.58 4.17
C ASP A 239 23.64 11.30 4.79
N LEU A 240 22.80 10.43 5.37
CA LEU A 240 23.23 9.17 5.99
C LEU A 240 23.77 8.15 4.98
N VAL A 241 23.33 8.22 3.72
CA VAL A 241 23.70 7.26 2.67
C VAL A 241 24.36 7.92 1.46
N LYS A 242 24.19 9.24 1.29
CA LYS A 242 24.62 10.01 0.13
C LYS A 242 26.06 9.74 -0.26
N LYS A 243 27.00 9.77 0.70
CA LYS A 243 28.41 9.52 0.41
C LYS A 243 28.64 8.13 -0.22
N ALA A 244 28.06 7.08 0.39
CA ALA A 244 28.21 5.71 -0.12
C ALA A 244 27.53 5.55 -1.48
N VAL A 245 26.35 6.17 -1.66
CA VAL A 245 25.63 6.20 -2.92
C VAL A 245 26.46 6.90 -4.01
N ASP A 246 27.00 8.08 -3.74
CA ASP A 246 27.81 8.84 -4.70
C ASP A 246 29.06 8.05 -5.14
N GLU A 247 29.73 7.36 -4.21
CA GLU A 247 30.87 6.48 -4.50
C GLU A 247 30.46 5.31 -5.42
N GLU A 248 29.33 4.65 -5.12
CA GLU A 248 28.80 3.58 -5.97
C GLU A 248 28.34 4.08 -7.34
N GLN A 249 27.77 5.29 -7.45
CA GLN A 249 27.38 5.89 -8.73
C GLN A 249 28.57 6.13 -9.64
N GLN A 250 29.70 6.59 -9.11
CA GLN A 250 30.93 6.75 -9.89
C GLN A 250 31.44 5.40 -10.40
N LEU A 251 31.41 4.37 -9.55
CA LEU A 251 31.80 3.02 -9.94
C LEU A 251 30.88 2.44 -11.03
N ILE A 252 29.56 2.66 -10.94
CA ILE A 252 28.60 2.26 -11.96
C ILE A 252 28.92 2.90 -13.32
N LYS A 253 29.20 4.21 -13.34
CA LYS A 253 29.56 4.92 -14.58
C LYS A 253 30.80 4.32 -15.24
N SER A 254 31.86 4.10 -14.46
CA SER A 254 33.09 3.45 -14.95
C SER A 254 32.82 2.04 -15.50
N LEU A 255 32.03 1.21 -14.80
CA LEU A 255 31.73 -0.13 -15.29
C LEU A 255 30.85 -0.14 -16.54
N ARG A 256 29.98 0.86 -16.72
CA ARG A 256 29.19 1.04 -17.95
C ARG A 256 30.06 1.46 -19.12
N GLU A 257 31.03 2.35 -18.89
CA GLU A 257 32.04 2.72 -19.89
C GLU A 257 32.87 1.51 -20.33
N ASP A 258 33.16 0.58 -19.42
CA ASP A 258 33.79 -0.71 -19.69
C ASP A 258 32.87 -1.74 -20.39
N GLY A 259 31.64 -1.35 -20.73
CA GLY A 259 30.67 -2.18 -21.45
C GLY A 259 30.00 -3.27 -20.61
N LYS A 260 30.02 -3.17 -19.27
CA LYS A 260 29.34 -4.13 -18.39
C LYS A 260 27.83 -3.94 -18.44
N SER A 261 27.10 -5.06 -18.50
CA SER A 261 25.64 -5.04 -18.37
C SER A 261 25.21 -4.74 -16.94
N ASP A 262 24.00 -4.19 -16.75
CA ASP A 262 23.43 -3.92 -15.42
C ASP A 262 23.50 -5.12 -14.47
N ASN A 263 23.29 -6.34 -14.98
CA ASN A 263 23.32 -7.54 -14.16
C ASN A 263 24.74 -7.87 -13.67
N GLU A 264 25.75 -7.63 -14.51
CA GLU A 264 27.15 -7.79 -14.13
C GLU A 264 27.55 -6.72 -13.13
N ILE A 265 27.14 -5.46 -13.35
CA ILE A 265 27.39 -4.36 -12.40
C ILE A 265 26.81 -4.71 -11.04
N ILE A 266 25.55 -5.16 -10.99
CA ILE A 266 24.90 -5.54 -9.74
C ILE A 266 25.65 -6.65 -9.00
N LYS A 267 26.14 -7.64 -9.74
CA LYS A 267 26.94 -8.73 -9.18
C LYS A 267 28.31 -8.25 -8.70
N ILE A 268 28.98 -7.35 -9.43
CA ILE A 268 30.33 -6.86 -9.09
C ILE A 268 30.29 -5.99 -7.83
N ILE A 269 29.34 -5.05 -7.75
CA ILE A 269 29.31 -4.06 -6.67
C ILE A 269 28.70 -4.68 -5.40
N TRP A 270 27.57 -5.38 -5.51
CA TRP A 270 26.81 -5.84 -4.33
C TRP A 270 26.76 -7.36 -4.15
N MET A 271 27.40 -8.14 -5.03
CA MET A 271 27.36 -9.63 -4.99
C MET A 271 25.94 -10.20 -5.07
N VAL A 272 25.02 -9.47 -5.70
CA VAL A 272 23.62 -9.88 -5.90
C VAL A 272 23.42 -10.39 -7.33
N THR A 273 22.63 -11.44 -7.47
CA THR A 273 22.14 -11.96 -8.76
C THR A 273 20.61 -12.08 -8.72
N PRO A 274 19.90 -12.20 -9.86
CA PRO A 274 18.44 -12.31 -9.87
C PRO A 274 17.90 -13.40 -8.94
N THR A 275 18.64 -14.49 -8.78
CA THR A 275 18.23 -15.69 -8.02
C THR A 275 18.92 -15.84 -6.66
N SER A 276 19.82 -14.92 -6.28
CA SER A 276 20.40 -14.94 -4.93
C SER A 276 19.48 -14.25 -3.92
N HIS A 277 19.54 -14.60 -2.64
CA HIS A 277 18.80 -13.89 -1.57
C HIS A 277 17.27 -13.88 -1.77
N LEU A 278 16.74 -14.95 -2.38
CA LEU A 278 15.30 -15.09 -2.61
C LEU A 278 14.54 -15.27 -1.30
N VAL A 279 13.44 -14.54 -1.15
CA VAL A 279 12.41 -14.76 -0.15
C VAL A 279 11.10 -14.96 -0.89
N GLU A 280 10.46 -16.12 -0.71
CA GLU A 280 9.20 -16.45 -1.40
C GLU A 280 9.28 -16.28 -2.93
N ASN A 281 10.40 -16.73 -3.51
CA ASN A 281 10.74 -16.60 -4.93
C ASN A 281 10.86 -15.15 -5.45
N LYS A 282 10.93 -14.16 -4.56
CA LYS A 282 11.16 -12.75 -4.88
C LYS A 282 12.55 -12.32 -4.41
N ASN A 283 13.22 -11.50 -5.21
CA ASN A 283 14.48 -10.85 -4.83
C ASN A 283 14.27 -9.34 -4.70
N TYR A 284 13.93 -8.91 -3.49
CA TYR A 284 13.56 -7.53 -3.18
C TYR A 284 14.71 -6.54 -3.42
N GLN A 285 15.92 -6.86 -2.95
CA GLN A 285 17.07 -5.99 -3.14
C GLN A 285 17.49 -5.90 -4.60
N TYR A 286 17.41 -6.98 -5.38
CA TYR A 286 17.75 -6.93 -6.80
C TYR A 286 16.82 -5.98 -7.58
N LYS A 287 15.53 -5.93 -7.24
CA LYS A 287 14.60 -4.94 -7.82
C LYS A 287 15.02 -3.50 -7.51
N ILE A 288 15.36 -3.21 -6.25
CA ILE A 288 15.85 -1.88 -5.85
C ILE A 288 17.14 -1.53 -6.60
N LEU A 289 18.08 -2.47 -6.71
CA LEU A 289 19.34 -2.24 -7.40
C LEU A 289 19.11 -1.99 -8.90
N LYS A 290 18.22 -2.73 -9.57
CA LYS A 290 17.87 -2.45 -10.97
C LYS A 290 17.28 -1.04 -11.14
N ALA A 291 16.40 -0.64 -10.23
CA ALA A 291 15.85 0.72 -10.24
C ALA A 291 16.92 1.78 -9.99
N PHE A 292 17.83 1.54 -9.04
CA PHE A 292 18.94 2.43 -8.76
C PHE A 292 19.84 2.60 -9.98
N LEU A 293 20.21 1.51 -10.67
CA LEU A 293 20.99 1.59 -11.91
C LEU A 293 20.28 2.41 -12.99
N ALA A 294 18.96 2.31 -13.13
CA ALA A 294 18.21 3.10 -14.10
C ALA A 294 18.23 4.61 -13.82
N MET A 295 18.59 5.03 -12.60
CA MET A 295 18.70 6.44 -12.19
C MET A 295 20.10 7.04 -12.36
N VAL A 296 21.12 6.21 -12.59
CA VAL A 296 22.53 6.61 -12.74
C VAL A 296 22.89 6.81 -14.19
#